data_AF-A0A7V8DCR9-F1
#
_entry.id   AF-A0A7V8DCR9-F1
#
_cell.length_a   1.000
_cell.length_b   1.000
_cell.length_c   1.000
_cell.angle_alpha   90.00
_cell.angle_beta   90.00
_cell.angle_gamma   90.00
#
_symmetry.space_group_name_H-M   'P 1'
#
loop_
_entity.id
_entity.type
_entity.pdbx_description
1 polymer ?
#
loop_
_entity_poly.entity_id
_entity_poly.type
_entity_poly.pdbx_seq_one_letter_code
_entity_poly.pdbx_strand_id
1 'polypeptide(L)'
;MNPARLSVLAAALLLQGCIATQRDMLQMQSQMDDLNMNLSSMQKNQADLAVKIDGLSRDLNIFSENVKGVSSQMDRLSDRLDQMEAGLDKRVNAIGKTLQKQQEQVESALLPSKLYNDSYAAFSAKNYDNAAAGFKSYVSKYPAGEMAEVACFYLGESYFSKSAWQDAALAYATLLDKYPSSSKAPAARLRYAQSLLKFPQDKKAEAVSFLESVVKDFPKSPEAKTAKDQLDKLKPPASAGDTMRHGVPVPSKPAAPAKK
;
A
#
# COMPACT_ATOMS: atom_id res chain seq x y z
N MET A 1 -102.24 91.86 54.09
CA MET A 1 -101.93 91.46 52.69
C MET A 1 -102.22 89.97 52.53
N ASN A 2 -102.75 89.57 51.37
CA ASN A 2 -103.85 88.59 51.19
C ASN A 2 -103.51 87.07 51.38
N PRO A 3 -104.32 86.27 52.11
CA PRO A 3 -104.12 84.81 52.28
C PRO A 3 -104.32 84.00 50.98
N ALA A 4 -105.02 84.55 49.99
CA ALA A 4 -105.22 83.93 48.68
C ALA A 4 -103.94 83.86 47.82
N ARG A 5 -102.88 84.63 48.14
CA ARG A 5 -101.60 84.55 47.42
C ARG A 5 -100.67 83.48 47.96
N LEU A 6 -100.90 82.98 49.17
CA LEU A 6 -100.07 81.93 49.78
C LEU A 6 -100.46 80.52 49.28
N SER A 7 -101.74 80.27 49.01
CA SER A 7 -102.21 78.97 48.52
C SER A 7 -101.82 78.70 47.06
N VAL A 8 -101.79 79.74 46.21
CA VAL A 8 -101.38 79.64 44.80
C VAL A 8 -99.87 79.38 44.69
N LEU A 9 -99.06 79.92 45.60
CA LEU A 9 -97.61 79.65 45.63
C LEU A 9 -97.30 78.20 46.05
N ALA A 10 -98.06 77.63 46.99
CA ALA A 10 -97.87 76.26 47.45
C ALA A 10 -98.27 75.20 46.38
N ALA A 11 -99.32 75.47 45.60
CA ALA A 11 -99.73 74.58 44.50
C ALA A 11 -98.75 74.61 43.31
N ALA A 12 -98.11 75.75 43.04
CA ALA A 12 -97.10 75.87 41.98
C ALA A 12 -95.81 75.10 42.31
N LEU A 13 -95.41 75.06 43.59
CA LEU A 13 -94.24 74.30 44.06
C LEU A 13 -94.43 72.77 44.00
N LEU A 14 -95.66 72.28 44.20
CA LEU A 14 -95.95 70.84 44.11
C LEU A 14 -96.04 70.31 42.67
N LEU A 15 -96.45 71.13 41.71
CA LEU A 15 -96.47 70.77 40.29
C LEU A 15 -95.08 70.84 39.63
N GLN A 16 -94.19 71.70 40.13
CA GLN A 16 -92.80 71.77 39.65
C GLN A 16 -91.96 70.57 40.08
N GLY A 17 -92.30 69.90 41.18
CA GLY A 17 -91.60 68.70 41.66
C GLY A 17 -91.78 67.46 40.77
N CYS A 18 -92.98 67.23 40.22
CA CYS A 18 -93.26 66.04 39.39
C CYS A 18 -92.62 66.10 37.98
N ILE A 19 -92.38 67.30 37.44
CA ILE A 19 -91.79 67.49 36.11
C ILE A 19 -90.28 67.26 36.14
N ALA A 20 -89.60 67.60 37.24
CA ALA A 20 -88.18 67.31 37.43
C ALA A 20 -87.92 65.79 37.47
N THR A 21 -88.73 65.04 38.22
CA THR A 21 -88.59 63.57 38.33
C THR A 21 -88.81 62.80 37.02
N GLN A 22 -89.63 63.33 36.10
CA GLN A 22 -89.89 62.66 34.81
C GLN A 22 -88.72 62.82 33.83
N ARG A 23 -88.06 63.98 33.83
CA ARG A 23 -86.89 64.24 32.98
C ARG A 23 -85.68 63.43 33.45
N ASP A 24 -85.49 63.31 34.77
CA ASP A 24 -84.42 62.51 35.37
C ASP A 24 -84.62 61.00 35.13
N MET A 25 -85.88 60.53 35.14
CA MET A 25 -86.22 59.13 34.84
C MET A 25 -85.92 58.76 33.37
N LEU A 26 -86.24 59.65 32.43
CA LEU A 26 -85.89 59.47 31.01
C LEU A 26 -84.37 59.48 30.78
N GLN A 27 -83.64 60.32 31.53
CA GLN A 27 -82.19 60.35 31.48
C GLN A 27 -81.58 59.06 32.03
N MET A 28 -82.09 58.52 33.14
CA MET A 28 -81.67 57.22 33.65
C MET A 28 -81.98 56.08 32.67
N GLN A 29 -83.09 56.16 31.94
CA GLN A 29 -83.46 55.14 30.97
C GLN A 29 -82.53 55.15 29.75
N SER A 30 -82.20 56.34 29.22
CA SER A 30 -81.19 56.50 28.18
C SER A 30 -79.80 56.01 28.64
N GLN A 31 -79.41 56.30 29.88
CA GLN A 31 -78.15 55.81 30.45
C GLN A 31 -78.15 54.28 30.60
N MET A 32 -79.30 53.68 30.94
CA MET A 32 -79.45 52.23 31.01
C MET A 32 -79.32 51.60 29.62
N ASP A 33 -79.89 52.22 28.59
CA ASP A 33 -79.80 51.77 27.20
C ASP A 33 -78.35 51.88 26.67
N ASP A 34 -77.68 53.01 26.92
CA ASP A 34 -76.27 53.20 26.56
C ASP A 34 -75.36 52.20 27.29
N LEU A 35 -75.62 51.97 28.58
CA LEU A 35 -74.90 50.97 29.37
C LEU A 35 -75.14 49.56 28.81
N ASN A 36 -76.37 49.25 28.40
CA ASN A 36 -76.74 47.95 27.83
C ASN A 36 -76.12 47.74 26.43
N MET A 37 -76.04 48.80 25.62
CA MET A 37 -75.34 48.79 24.33
C MET A 37 -73.83 48.63 24.52
N ASN A 38 -73.23 49.31 25.50
CA ASN A 38 -71.81 49.16 25.85
C ASN A 38 -71.50 47.78 26.44
N LEU A 39 -72.38 47.22 27.26
CA LEU A 39 -72.25 45.85 27.76
C LEU A 39 -72.30 44.87 26.58
N SER A 40 -73.23 45.04 25.66
CA SER A 40 -73.37 44.20 24.47
C SER A 40 -72.15 44.30 23.55
N SER A 41 -71.60 45.49 23.36
CA SER A 41 -70.39 45.69 22.56
C SER A 41 -69.15 45.10 23.23
N MET A 42 -69.03 45.24 24.55
CA MET A 42 -67.98 44.63 25.36
C MET A 42 -68.08 43.09 25.33
N GLN A 43 -69.28 42.53 25.43
CA GLN A 43 -69.53 41.08 25.28
C GLN A 43 -69.14 40.58 23.89
N LYS A 44 -69.46 41.32 22.83
CA LYS A 44 -69.05 40.98 21.46
C LYS A 44 -67.53 40.99 21.30
N ASN A 45 -66.85 42.00 21.84
CA ASN A 45 -65.40 42.09 21.82
C ASN A 45 -64.74 40.97 22.62
N GLN A 46 -65.34 40.57 23.75
CA GLN A 46 -64.90 39.43 24.53
C GLN A 46 -65.02 38.11 23.75
N ALA A 47 -66.13 37.93 23.00
CA ALA A 47 -66.34 36.76 22.16
C ALA A 47 -65.34 36.69 20.99
N ASP A 48 -65.07 37.80 20.30
CA ASP A 48 -64.08 37.87 19.22
C ASP A 48 -62.66 37.58 19.73
N LEU A 49 -62.33 38.10 20.92
CA LEU A 49 -61.05 37.82 21.56
C LEU A 49 -60.91 36.35 21.95
N ALA A 50 -61.98 35.72 22.45
CA ALA A 50 -61.98 34.29 22.77
C ALA A 50 -61.70 33.43 21.52
N VAL A 51 -62.34 33.74 20.39
CA VAL A 51 -62.10 33.04 19.11
C VAL A 51 -60.66 33.21 18.62
N LYS A 52 -60.08 34.41 18.75
CA LYS A 52 -58.67 34.66 18.38
C LYS A 52 -57.68 33.92 19.29
N ILE A 53 -57.94 33.86 20.59
CA ILE A 53 -57.12 33.10 21.55
C ILE A 53 -57.18 31.61 21.23
N ASP A 54 -58.34 31.08 20.89
CA ASP A 54 -58.50 29.68 20.47
C ASP A 54 -57.74 29.40 19.16
N GLY A 55 -57.80 30.32 18.19
CA GLY A 55 -57.02 30.22 16.95
C GLY A 55 -55.52 30.19 17.21
N LEU A 56 -55.01 31.16 17.97
CA LEU A 56 -53.60 31.21 18.36
C LEU A 56 -53.16 29.97 19.15
N SER A 57 -54.01 29.45 20.03
CA SER A 57 -53.72 28.23 20.80
C SER A 57 -53.59 27.00 19.90
N ARG A 58 -54.44 26.89 18.86
CA ARG A 58 -54.32 25.83 17.85
C ARG A 58 -53.05 25.98 17.01
N ASP A 59 -52.75 27.19 16.55
CA ASP A 59 -51.54 27.45 15.75
C ASP A 59 -50.26 27.21 16.55
N LEU A 60 -50.23 27.58 17.83
CA LEU A 60 -49.11 27.27 18.73
C LEU A 60 -48.92 25.77 18.94
N ASN A 61 -50.00 25.00 19.04
CA ASN A 61 -49.92 23.54 19.14
C ASN A 61 -49.34 22.91 17.87
N ILE A 62 -49.82 23.36 16.69
CA ILE A 62 -49.30 22.89 15.38
C ILE A 62 -47.84 23.30 15.21
N PHE A 63 -47.49 24.54 15.56
CA PHE A 63 -46.11 25.01 15.51
C PHE A 63 -45.21 24.20 16.45
N SER A 64 -45.65 23.92 17.68
CA SER A 64 -44.93 23.07 18.62
C SER A 64 -44.71 21.66 18.07
N GLU A 65 -45.71 21.08 17.40
CA GLU A 65 -45.60 19.78 16.74
C GLU A 65 -44.59 19.80 15.58
N ASN A 66 -44.63 20.84 14.74
CA ASN A 66 -43.67 21.04 13.66
C ASN A 66 -42.23 21.21 14.19
N VAL A 67 -42.03 21.99 15.25
CA VAL A 67 -40.72 22.19 15.90
C VAL A 67 -40.20 20.86 16.47
N LYS A 68 -41.05 20.04 17.08
CA LYS A 68 -40.68 18.67 17.51
C LYS A 68 -40.28 17.80 16.32
N GLY A 69 -41.00 17.90 15.21
CA GLY A 69 -40.68 17.22 13.95
C GLY A 69 -39.28 17.60 13.44
N VAL A 70 -38.98 18.89 13.35
CA VAL A 70 -37.67 19.40 12.92
C VAL A 70 -36.56 18.98 13.88
N SER A 71 -36.77 19.04 15.20
CA SER A 71 -35.79 18.57 16.20
C SER A 71 -35.45 17.09 15.97
N SER A 72 -36.47 16.24 15.77
CA SER A 72 -36.26 14.81 15.54
C SER A 72 -35.55 14.51 14.21
N GLN A 73 -35.74 15.36 13.19
CA GLN A 73 -35.01 15.26 11.92
C GLN A 73 -33.54 15.67 12.09
N MET A 74 -33.28 16.71 12.89
CA MET A 74 -31.92 17.16 13.21
C MET A 74 -31.14 16.08 13.97
N ASP A 75 -31.78 15.42 14.95
CA ASP A 75 -31.18 14.31 15.70
C ASP A 75 -30.78 13.16 14.78
N ARG A 76 -31.70 12.75 13.88
CA ARG A 76 -31.43 11.70 12.88
C ARG A 76 -30.33 12.10 11.89
N LEU A 77 -30.20 13.37 11.58
CA LEU A 77 -29.14 13.86 10.70
C LEU A 77 -27.80 13.83 11.43
N SER A 78 -27.76 14.23 12.70
CA SER A 78 -26.58 14.12 13.56
C SER A 78 -26.10 12.66 13.64
N ASP A 79 -27.02 11.73 13.94
CA ASP A 79 -26.70 10.29 14.00
C ASP A 79 -26.14 9.76 12.67
N ARG A 80 -26.65 10.24 11.53
CA ARG A 80 -26.14 9.87 10.21
C ARG A 80 -24.75 10.42 9.94
N LEU A 81 -24.46 11.65 10.38
CA LEU A 81 -23.13 12.23 10.25
C LEU A 81 -22.12 11.47 11.11
N ASP A 82 -22.46 11.12 12.35
CA ASP A 82 -21.61 10.34 13.24
C ASP A 82 -21.32 8.93 12.69
N GLN A 83 -22.35 8.26 12.15
CA GLN A 83 -22.18 6.96 11.49
C GLN A 83 -21.33 7.05 10.23
N MET A 84 -21.44 8.14 9.47
CA MET A 84 -20.64 8.37 8.28
C MET A 84 -19.18 8.63 8.66
N GLU A 85 -18.90 9.46 9.66
CA GLU A 85 -17.55 9.73 10.17
C GLU A 85 -16.89 8.43 10.66
N ALA A 86 -17.57 7.66 11.51
CA ALA A 86 -17.09 6.36 11.97
C ALA A 86 -16.87 5.36 10.82
N GLY A 87 -17.69 5.44 9.76
CA GLY A 87 -17.54 4.66 8.54
C GLY A 87 -16.31 5.08 7.72
N LEU A 88 -16.08 6.39 7.59
CA LEU A 88 -14.92 6.95 6.92
C LEU A 88 -13.63 6.57 7.64
N ASP A 89 -13.55 6.70 8.96
CA ASP A 89 -12.35 6.34 9.72
C ASP A 89 -11.97 4.87 9.56
N LYS A 90 -12.97 3.97 9.59
CA LYS A 90 -12.74 2.54 9.35
C LYS A 90 -12.21 2.30 7.94
N ARG A 91 -12.77 2.95 6.92
CA ARG A 91 -12.33 2.81 5.53
C ARG A 91 -10.94 3.40 5.31
N VAL A 92 -10.66 4.58 5.85
CA VAL A 92 -9.35 5.24 5.77
C VAL A 92 -8.27 4.36 6.43
N ASN A 93 -8.54 3.83 7.62
CA ASN A 93 -7.61 2.92 8.30
C ASN A 93 -7.41 1.61 7.54
N ALA A 94 -8.47 1.03 6.96
CA ALA A 94 -8.36 -0.17 6.14
C ALA A 94 -7.56 0.06 4.85
N ILE A 95 -7.76 1.22 4.20
CA ILE A 95 -6.98 1.65 3.04
C ILE A 95 -5.52 1.85 3.43
N GLY A 96 -5.25 2.57 4.53
CA GLY A 96 -3.89 2.78 5.04
C GLY A 96 -3.14 1.47 5.30
N LYS A 97 -3.77 0.51 5.97
CA LYS A 97 -3.20 -0.83 6.19
C LYS A 97 -2.95 -1.61 4.89
N THR A 98 -3.88 -1.50 3.93
CA THR A 98 -3.75 -2.17 2.63
C THR A 98 -2.61 -1.58 1.81
N LEU A 99 -2.51 -0.25 1.77
CA LEU A 99 -1.43 0.47 1.08
C LEU A 99 -0.07 0.15 1.69
N GLN A 100 0.05 0.13 3.03
CA GLN A 100 1.29 -0.24 3.69
C GLN A 100 1.73 -1.66 3.35
N LYS A 101 0.80 -2.62 3.38
CA LYS A 101 1.09 -4.02 3.02
C LYS A 101 1.47 -4.18 1.55
N GLN A 102 0.82 -3.45 0.64
CA GLN A 102 1.16 -3.46 -0.78
C GLN A 102 2.53 -2.81 -1.04
N GLN A 103 2.86 -1.73 -0.33
CA GLN A 103 4.13 -1.04 -0.47
C GLN A 103 5.30 -1.91 0.02
N GLU A 104 5.16 -2.56 1.17
CA GLU A 104 6.15 -3.52 1.69
C GLU A 104 6.31 -4.75 0.77
N GLN A 105 5.23 -5.24 0.17
CA GLN A 105 5.29 -6.36 -0.78
C GLN A 105 5.97 -5.97 -2.10
N VAL A 106 5.69 -4.78 -2.63
CA VAL A 106 6.31 -4.27 -3.86
C VAL A 106 7.78 -3.99 -3.64
N GLU A 107 8.14 -3.36 -2.52
CA GLU A 107 9.53 -3.12 -2.15
C GLU A 107 10.26 -4.46 -1.97
N SER A 108 9.70 -5.41 -1.21
CA SER A 108 10.29 -6.74 -1.04
C SER A 108 10.44 -7.53 -2.34
N ALA A 109 9.55 -7.33 -3.31
CA ALA A 109 9.63 -7.99 -4.62
C ALA A 109 10.66 -7.32 -5.56
N LEU A 110 10.85 -6.01 -5.44
CA LEU A 110 11.84 -5.25 -6.23
C LEU A 110 13.25 -5.34 -5.65
N LEU A 111 13.40 -5.58 -4.34
CA LEU A 111 14.68 -5.62 -3.66
C LEU A 111 15.69 -6.61 -4.26
N PRO A 112 15.32 -7.86 -4.64
CA PRO A 112 16.24 -8.75 -5.34
C PRO A 112 16.74 -8.13 -6.64
N SER A 113 15.83 -7.77 -7.55
CA SER A 113 16.18 -7.23 -8.88
C SER A 113 17.01 -5.95 -8.78
N LYS A 114 16.65 -5.04 -7.86
CA LYS A 114 17.43 -3.83 -7.59
C LYS A 114 18.84 -4.15 -7.09
N LEU A 115 18.97 -5.05 -6.11
CA LEU A 115 20.28 -5.41 -5.57
C LEU A 115 21.18 -6.05 -6.64
N TYR A 116 20.62 -6.91 -7.49
CA TYR A 116 21.34 -7.48 -8.63
C TYR A 116 21.78 -6.37 -9.61
N ASN A 117 20.86 -5.50 -10.01
CA ASN A 117 21.13 -4.44 -10.99
C ASN A 117 22.18 -3.44 -10.48
N ASP A 118 22.10 -3.02 -9.23
CA ASP A 118 23.07 -2.13 -8.59
C ASP A 118 24.47 -2.78 -8.55
N SER A 119 24.53 -4.07 -8.21
CA SER A 119 25.77 -4.86 -8.19
C SER A 119 26.37 -5.02 -9.60
N TYR A 120 25.52 -5.27 -10.59
CA TYR A 120 25.92 -5.40 -11.98
C TYR A 120 26.39 -4.08 -12.59
N ALA A 121 25.77 -2.96 -12.20
CA ALA A 121 26.24 -1.63 -12.57
C ALA A 121 27.63 -1.35 -11.98
N ALA A 122 27.86 -1.70 -10.71
CA ALA A 122 29.18 -1.61 -10.09
C ALA A 122 30.22 -2.48 -10.80
N PHE A 123 29.86 -3.70 -11.19
CA PHE A 123 30.72 -4.60 -11.97
C PHE A 123 31.09 -3.98 -13.33
N SER A 124 30.10 -3.45 -14.04
CA SER A 124 30.29 -2.78 -15.34
C SER A 124 31.18 -1.53 -15.22
N ALA A 125 31.09 -0.82 -14.09
CA ALA A 125 31.96 0.29 -13.75
C ALA A 125 33.37 -0.13 -13.28
N LYS A 126 33.70 -1.43 -13.34
CA LYS A 126 34.96 -2.04 -12.84
C LYS A 126 35.18 -1.83 -11.34
N ASN A 127 34.14 -1.44 -10.61
CA ASN A 127 34.16 -1.36 -9.15
C ASN A 127 33.87 -2.74 -8.57
N TYR A 128 34.86 -3.61 -8.68
CA TYR A 128 34.73 -5.02 -8.32
C TYR A 128 34.55 -5.23 -6.80
N ASP A 129 35.04 -4.32 -5.96
CA ASP A 129 34.81 -4.34 -4.51
C ASP A 129 33.32 -4.26 -4.18
N ASN A 130 32.66 -3.22 -4.70
CA ASN A 130 31.24 -3.00 -4.48
C ASN A 130 30.39 -4.06 -5.19
N ALA A 131 30.80 -4.49 -6.39
CA ALA A 131 30.14 -5.58 -7.10
C ALA A 131 30.15 -6.89 -6.29
N ALA A 132 31.32 -7.29 -5.77
CA ALA A 132 31.45 -8.50 -4.97
C ALA A 132 30.62 -8.43 -3.69
N ALA A 133 30.64 -7.29 -2.99
CA ALA A 133 29.82 -7.10 -1.79
C ALA A 133 28.31 -7.21 -2.10
N GLY A 134 27.86 -6.56 -3.18
CA GLY A 134 26.47 -6.59 -3.62
C GLY A 134 25.99 -7.96 -4.08
N PHE A 135 26.76 -8.66 -4.92
CA PHE A 135 26.42 -10.02 -5.35
C PHE A 135 26.48 -11.02 -4.20
N LYS A 136 27.45 -10.90 -3.28
CA LYS A 136 27.49 -11.74 -2.06
C LYS A 136 26.24 -11.54 -1.21
N SER A 137 25.79 -10.29 -1.06
CA SER A 137 24.53 -9.96 -0.37
C SER A 137 23.33 -10.58 -1.10
N TYR A 138 23.26 -10.49 -2.43
CA TYR A 138 22.19 -11.07 -3.23
C TYR A 138 22.11 -12.58 -3.04
N VAL A 139 23.22 -13.31 -3.21
CA VAL A 139 23.25 -14.77 -3.11
C VAL A 139 22.92 -15.24 -1.69
N SER A 140 23.30 -14.48 -0.67
CA SER A 140 22.97 -14.79 0.73
C SER A 140 21.50 -14.57 1.06
N LYS A 141 20.91 -13.45 0.61
CA LYS A 141 19.52 -13.07 0.92
C LYS A 141 18.50 -13.76 0.01
N TYR A 142 18.88 -14.02 -1.24
CA TYR A 142 18.01 -14.54 -2.29
C TYR A 142 18.62 -15.76 -2.99
N PRO A 143 18.93 -16.85 -2.26
CA PRO A 143 19.57 -18.04 -2.84
C PRO A 143 18.68 -18.80 -3.83
N ALA A 144 17.37 -18.56 -3.84
CA ALA A 144 16.44 -19.12 -4.83
C ALA A 144 15.91 -18.05 -5.80
N GLY A 145 16.54 -16.86 -5.83
CA GLY A 145 16.17 -15.80 -6.75
C GLY A 145 16.47 -16.16 -8.20
N GLU A 146 15.71 -15.59 -9.13
CA GLU A 146 15.86 -15.83 -10.58
C GLU A 146 17.26 -15.49 -11.11
N MET A 147 17.97 -14.57 -10.45
CA MET A 147 19.33 -14.18 -10.82
C MET A 147 20.39 -14.79 -9.89
N ALA A 148 20.06 -15.78 -9.06
CA ALA A 148 20.97 -16.30 -8.05
C ALA A 148 22.18 -17.03 -8.66
N GLU A 149 21.96 -17.87 -9.66
CA GLU A 149 23.04 -18.54 -10.38
C GLU A 149 23.90 -17.54 -11.16
N VAL A 150 23.28 -16.50 -11.72
CA VAL A 150 23.98 -15.46 -12.46
C VAL A 150 24.78 -14.56 -11.51
N ALA A 151 24.22 -14.23 -10.33
CA ALA A 151 24.89 -13.47 -9.28
C ALA A 151 26.10 -14.22 -8.71
N CYS A 152 25.99 -15.54 -8.49
CA CYS A 152 27.14 -16.37 -8.11
C CYS A 152 28.27 -16.29 -9.14
N PHE A 153 27.92 -16.31 -10.44
CA PHE A 153 28.92 -16.20 -11.50
C PHE A 153 29.62 -14.84 -11.47
N TYR A 154 28.87 -13.74 -11.41
CA TYR A 154 29.46 -12.40 -11.35
C TYR A 154 30.17 -12.09 -10.03
N LEU A 155 29.78 -12.73 -8.93
CA LEU A 155 30.55 -12.70 -7.68
C LEU A 155 31.95 -13.29 -7.92
N GLY A 156 32.02 -14.46 -8.57
CA GLY A 156 33.27 -15.08 -8.99
C GLY A 156 34.08 -14.18 -9.93
N GLU A 157 33.46 -13.62 -10.97
CA GLU A 157 34.15 -12.71 -11.91
C GLU A 157 34.68 -11.45 -11.21
N SER A 158 33.94 -10.91 -10.23
CA SER A 158 34.36 -9.76 -9.44
C SER A 158 35.61 -10.08 -8.62
N TYR A 159 35.62 -11.21 -7.92
CA TYR A 159 36.80 -11.65 -7.17
C TYR A 159 37.98 -11.99 -8.09
N PHE A 160 37.73 -12.66 -9.21
CA PHE A 160 38.74 -12.99 -10.20
C PHE A 160 39.41 -11.72 -10.75
N SER A 161 38.62 -10.69 -11.04
CA SER A 161 39.12 -9.41 -11.58
C SER A 161 39.98 -8.64 -10.57
N LYS A 162 39.79 -8.90 -9.28
CA LYS A 162 40.60 -8.34 -8.18
C LYS A 162 41.79 -9.21 -7.79
N SER A 163 42.04 -10.30 -8.51
CA SER A 163 43.05 -11.30 -8.14
C SER A 163 42.80 -12.00 -6.80
N ALA A 164 41.56 -11.97 -6.30
CA ALA A 164 41.13 -12.73 -5.13
C ALA A 164 40.79 -14.17 -5.56
N TRP A 165 41.79 -14.92 -6.00
CA TRP A 165 41.61 -16.22 -6.64
C TRP A 165 40.93 -17.25 -5.74
N GLN A 166 41.15 -17.19 -4.42
CA GLN A 166 40.49 -18.09 -3.45
C GLN A 166 38.98 -17.86 -3.41
N ASP A 167 38.59 -16.60 -3.25
CA ASP A 167 37.19 -16.20 -3.15
C ASP A 167 36.47 -16.43 -4.49
N ALA A 168 37.17 -16.19 -5.60
CA ALA A 168 36.67 -16.50 -6.94
C ALA A 168 36.38 -18.00 -7.08
N ALA A 169 37.33 -18.86 -6.72
CA ALA A 169 37.16 -20.31 -6.75
C ALA A 169 35.98 -20.75 -5.86
N LEU A 170 35.85 -20.23 -4.64
CA LEU A 170 34.72 -20.54 -3.77
C LEU A 170 33.37 -20.13 -4.35
N ALA A 171 33.30 -18.95 -4.98
CA ALA A 171 32.07 -18.47 -5.62
C ALA A 171 31.66 -19.36 -6.81
N TYR A 172 32.61 -19.73 -7.69
CA TYR A 172 32.33 -20.63 -8.79
C TYR A 172 31.97 -22.05 -8.31
N ALA A 173 32.65 -22.57 -7.27
CA ALA A 173 32.29 -23.85 -6.67
C ALA A 173 30.86 -23.84 -6.12
N THR A 174 30.48 -22.75 -5.44
CA THR A 174 29.10 -22.56 -4.96
C THR A 174 28.09 -22.59 -6.10
N LEU A 175 28.43 -22.00 -7.25
CA LEU A 175 27.57 -22.07 -8.44
C LEU A 175 27.38 -23.51 -8.91
N LEU A 176 28.48 -24.25 -9.04
CA LEU A 176 28.46 -25.62 -9.53
C LEU A 176 27.75 -26.60 -8.58
N ASP A 177 27.85 -26.36 -7.27
CA ASP A 177 27.21 -27.16 -6.23
C ASP A 177 25.71 -26.88 -6.14
N LYS A 178 25.33 -25.58 -6.06
CA LYS A 178 23.93 -25.18 -5.85
C LYS A 178 23.11 -25.10 -7.14
N TYR A 179 23.74 -24.80 -8.27
CA TYR A 179 23.08 -24.59 -9.56
C TYR A 179 23.76 -25.40 -10.68
N PRO A 180 23.82 -26.74 -10.56
CA PRO A 180 24.51 -27.60 -11.53
C PRO A 180 23.94 -27.52 -12.95
N SER A 181 22.64 -27.18 -13.08
CA SER A 181 21.95 -27.01 -14.36
C SER A 181 22.00 -25.59 -14.90
N SER A 182 22.74 -24.68 -14.27
CA SER A 182 22.85 -23.29 -14.72
C SER A 182 23.46 -23.21 -16.13
N SER A 183 22.95 -22.28 -16.94
CA SER A 183 23.58 -21.92 -18.22
C SER A 183 25.01 -21.40 -18.06
N LYS A 184 25.37 -20.95 -16.85
CA LYS A 184 26.73 -20.50 -16.49
C LYS A 184 27.61 -21.62 -15.96
N ALA A 185 27.11 -22.84 -15.78
CA ALA A 185 27.90 -23.94 -15.22
C ALA A 185 29.19 -24.26 -16.02
N PRO A 186 29.18 -24.33 -17.38
CA PRO A 186 30.41 -24.55 -18.14
C PRO A 186 31.44 -23.43 -17.93
N ALA A 187 30.97 -22.18 -17.95
CA ALA A 187 31.81 -21.00 -17.75
C ALA A 187 32.37 -20.93 -16.32
N ALA A 188 31.54 -21.19 -15.32
CA ALA A 188 31.94 -21.24 -13.93
C ALA A 188 32.99 -22.32 -13.68
N ARG A 189 32.84 -23.50 -14.28
CA ARG A 189 33.81 -24.59 -14.12
C ARG A 189 35.15 -24.28 -14.78
N LEU A 190 35.13 -23.68 -15.97
CA LEU A 190 36.35 -23.18 -16.61
C LEU A 190 37.03 -22.11 -15.74
N ARG A 191 36.26 -21.14 -15.23
CA ARG A 191 36.78 -20.07 -14.37
C ARG A 191 37.28 -20.56 -13.02
N TYR A 192 36.65 -21.58 -12.46
CA TYR A 192 37.12 -22.28 -11.26
C TYR A 192 38.52 -22.84 -11.49
N ALA A 193 38.72 -23.61 -12.56
CA ALA A 193 40.03 -24.15 -12.91
C ALA A 193 41.07 -23.05 -13.16
N GLN A 194 40.69 -21.97 -13.86
CA GLN A 194 41.57 -20.81 -14.08
C GLN A 194 41.97 -20.10 -12.77
N SER A 195 41.04 -20.04 -11.81
CA SER A 195 41.30 -19.48 -10.48
C SER A 195 42.30 -20.35 -9.72
N LEU A 196 42.17 -21.67 -9.81
CA LEU A 196 43.11 -22.63 -9.21
C LEU A 196 44.52 -22.53 -9.81
N LEU A 197 44.66 -22.32 -11.13
CA LEU A 197 45.96 -22.14 -11.78
C LEU A 197 46.69 -20.85 -11.37
N LYS A 198 45.93 -19.83 -10.99
CA LYS A 198 46.46 -18.54 -10.51
C LYS A 198 46.64 -18.51 -9.00
N PHE A 199 46.18 -19.55 -8.31
CA PHE A 199 46.28 -19.65 -6.87
C PHE A 199 47.75 -19.77 -6.44
N PRO A 200 48.19 -19.14 -5.34
CA PRO A 200 49.60 -19.19 -4.91
C PRO A 200 50.08 -20.59 -4.53
N GLN A 201 49.17 -21.46 -4.11
CA GLN A 201 49.47 -22.87 -3.86
C GLN A 201 49.38 -23.64 -5.18
N ASP A 202 50.30 -24.58 -5.41
CA ASP A 202 50.29 -25.42 -6.60
C ASP A 202 49.07 -26.36 -6.60
N LYS A 203 47.97 -25.87 -7.17
CA LYS A 203 46.73 -26.61 -7.39
C LYS A 203 46.58 -27.02 -8.86
N LYS A 204 47.69 -27.11 -9.59
CA LYS A 204 47.67 -27.40 -11.03
C LYS A 204 47.02 -28.76 -11.35
N ALA A 205 47.25 -29.78 -10.53
CA ALA A 205 46.64 -31.10 -10.73
C ALA A 205 45.11 -31.06 -10.62
N GLU A 206 44.59 -30.35 -9.60
CA GLU A 206 43.16 -30.14 -9.40
C GLU A 206 42.57 -29.34 -10.57
N ALA A 207 43.24 -28.26 -10.97
CA ALA A 207 42.82 -27.45 -12.11
C ALA A 207 42.73 -28.25 -13.42
N VAL A 208 43.73 -29.10 -13.71
CA VAL A 208 43.73 -29.99 -14.89
C VAL A 208 42.53 -30.94 -14.87
N SER A 209 42.23 -31.54 -13.72
CA SER A 209 41.05 -32.42 -13.58
C SER A 209 39.74 -31.68 -13.89
N PHE A 210 39.59 -30.45 -13.39
CA PHE A 210 38.42 -29.63 -13.69
C PHE A 210 38.36 -29.22 -15.17
N LEU A 211 39.47 -28.86 -15.80
CA LEU A 211 39.50 -28.56 -17.24
C LEU A 211 39.11 -29.79 -18.09
N GLU A 212 39.62 -30.98 -17.74
CA GLU A 212 39.24 -32.23 -18.42
C GLU A 212 37.74 -32.52 -18.26
N SER A 213 37.16 -32.24 -17.10
CA SER A 213 35.71 -32.38 -16.89
C SER A 213 34.88 -31.40 -17.71
N VAL A 214 35.36 -30.19 -18.01
CA VAL A 214 34.65 -29.24 -18.90
C VAL A 214 34.56 -29.81 -20.30
N VAL A 215 35.66 -30.38 -20.81
CA VAL A 215 35.70 -31.01 -22.14
C VAL A 215 34.79 -32.23 -22.21
N LYS A 216 34.77 -33.04 -21.15
CA LYS A 216 33.97 -34.26 -21.06
C LYS A 216 32.47 -33.97 -20.93
N ASP A 217 32.10 -33.08 -20.02
CA ASP A 217 30.70 -32.87 -19.62
C ASP A 217 30.02 -31.82 -20.52
N PHE A 218 30.78 -30.89 -21.11
CA PHE A 218 30.26 -29.82 -21.97
C PHE A 218 30.95 -29.75 -23.35
N PRO A 219 31.06 -30.85 -24.11
CA PRO A 219 31.91 -30.95 -25.31
C PRO A 219 31.52 -30.00 -26.45
N LYS A 220 30.28 -29.51 -26.49
CA LYS A 220 29.77 -28.57 -27.51
C LYS A 220 29.88 -27.10 -27.10
N SER A 221 30.28 -26.82 -25.86
CA SER A 221 30.37 -25.45 -25.34
C SER A 221 31.61 -24.72 -25.88
N PRO A 222 31.57 -23.38 -26.04
CA PRO A 222 32.78 -22.59 -26.28
C PRO A 222 33.86 -22.82 -25.22
N GLU A 223 33.44 -23.01 -23.96
CA GLU A 223 34.30 -23.22 -22.81
C GLU A 223 35.13 -24.50 -22.92
N ALA A 224 34.58 -25.56 -23.51
CA ALA A 224 35.32 -26.80 -23.75
C ALA A 224 36.48 -26.61 -24.73
N LYS A 225 36.33 -25.74 -25.74
CA LYS A 225 37.45 -25.40 -26.65
C LYS A 225 38.55 -24.68 -25.87
N THR A 226 38.20 -23.66 -25.09
CA THR A 226 39.16 -22.94 -24.25
C THR A 226 39.81 -23.84 -23.21
N ALA A 227 39.07 -24.76 -22.60
CA ALA A 227 39.61 -25.73 -21.65
C ALA A 227 40.65 -26.65 -22.30
N LYS A 228 40.37 -27.14 -23.51
CA LYS A 228 41.31 -27.96 -24.28
C LYS A 228 42.60 -27.20 -24.59
N ASP A 229 42.50 -25.96 -25.06
CA ASP A 229 43.67 -25.12 -25.35
C ASP A 229 44.53 -24.86 -24.09
N GLN A 230 43.89 -24.76 -22.91
CA GLN A 230 44.59 -24.62 -21.64
C GLN A 230 45.27 -25.93 -21.21
N LEU A 231 44.61 -27.07 -21.39
CA LEU A 231 45.20 -28.39 -21.12
C LEU A 231 46.45 -28.64 -21.95
N ASP A 232 46.41 -28.30 -23.25
CA ASP A 232 47.54 -28.48 -24.16
C ASP A 232 48.75 -27.61 -23.77
N LYS A 233 48.52 -26.45 -23.14
CA LYS A 233 49.59 -25.60 -22.59
C LYS A 233 50.14 -26.09 -21.25
N LEU A 234 49.32 -26.80 -20.48
CA LEU A 234 49.64 -27.23 -19.11
C LEU A 234 50.29 -28.60 -19.06
N LYS A 235 49.93 -29.50 -19.98
CA LYS A 235 50.67 -30.73 -20.26
C LYS A 235 51.94 -30.34 -21.03
N PRO A 236 53.16 -30.63 -20.55
CA PRO A 236 54.32 -30.59 -21.44
C PRO A 236 54.05 -31.54 -22.62
N PRO A 237 54.61 -31.29 -23.82
CA PRO A 237 54.39 -32.16 -24.96
C PRO A 237 54.67 -33.60 -24.53
N ALA A 238 53.64 -34.44 -24.55
CA ALA A 238 53.82 -35.86 -24.35
C ALA A 238 54.75 -36.35 -25.45
N SER A 239 55.99 -36.66 -25.05
CA SER A 239 56.89 -37.62 -25.68
C SER A 239 56.64 -37.88 -27.17
N ALA A 240 57.31 -37.11 -28.03
CA ALA A 240 57.89 -37.72 -29.21
C ALA A 240 58.96 -38.72 -28.72
N GLY A 241 58.55 -39.94 -28.41
CA GLY A 241 59.45 -40.92 -27.82
C GLY A 241 58.77 -42.16 -27.26
N ASP A 242 58.00 -42.88 -28.10
CA ASP A 242 57.99 -44.35 -28.08
C ASP A 242 57.38 -44.98 -29.35
N THR A 243 57.90 -44.65 -30.53
CA THR A 243 57.61 -45.43 -31.77
C THR A 243 58.88 -45.78 -32.57
N MET A 244 60.06 -45.62 -31.99
CA MET A 244 61.32 -45.98 -32.63
C MET A 244 62.16 -46.86 -31.69
N ARG A 245 61.69 -48.08 -31.41
CA ARG A 245 62.58 -49.16 -31.00
C ARG A 245 62.72 -50.17 -32.13
N HIS A 246 63.67 -49.84 -33.01
CA HIS A 246 64.54 -50.75 -33.74
C HIS A 246 64.06 -52.20 -33.91
N GLY A 247 63.41 -52.47 -35.05
CA GLY A 247 63.49 -53.78 -35.68
C GLY A 247 64.92 -54.05 -36.11
N VAL A 248 65.69 -54.70 -35.23
CA VAL A 248 66.98 -55.29 -35.59
C VAL A 248 66.69 -56.49 -36.53
N PRO A 249 67.41 -56.63 -37.66
CA PRO A 249 67.23 -57.76 -38.56
C PRO A 249 67.73 -59.03 -37.89
N VAL A 250 66.89 -60.08 -37.89
CA VAL A 250 67.32 -61.43 -37.51
C VAL A 250 68.21 -61.99 -38.63
N PRO A 251 69.45 -62.43 -38.35
CA PRO A 251 70.30 -63.04 -39.36
C PRO A 251 69.84 -64.46 -39.69
N SER A 252 69.98 -64.76 -40.98
CA SER A 252 69.85 -66.01 -41.71
C SER A 252 70.41 -67.24 -40.99
N LYS A 253 69.58 -68.28 -40.87
CA LYS A 253 69.99 -69.65 -40.51
C LYS A 253 70.34 -70.43 -41.79
N PRO A 254 71.44 -71.20 -41.84
CA PRO A 254 71.86 -71.91 -43.05
C PRO A 254 71.03 -73.16 -43.33
N ALA A 255 70.91 -73.47 -44.61
CA ALA A 255 70.28 -74.67 -45.15
C ALA A 255 71.18 -75.92 -45.09
N ALA A 256 70.49 -77.07 -45.14
CA ALA A 256 70.92 -78.42 -45.54
C ALA A 256 71.55 -79.34 -44.44
N PRO A 257 71.47 -80.69 -44.56
CA PRO A 257 71.10 -81.47 -45.75
C PRO A 257 70.07 -82.61 -45.57
N ALA A 258 69.65 -83.14 -46.72
CA ALA A 258 68.85 -84.33 -46.95
C ALA A 258 69.50 -85.65 -46.45
N LYS A 259 68.64 -86.65 -46.18
CA LYS A 259 68.80 -88.13 -46.19
C LYS A 259 67.76 -88.71 -45.19
N LYS A 260 66.92 -89.71 -45.45
CA LYS A 260 66.79 -90.76 -46.47
C LYS A 260 65.29 -91.02 -46.68
#